data_AF-A0A178WVL3-F1
#
_entry.id   AF-A0A178WVL3-F1
#
_cell.length_a   1.000
_cell.length_b   1.000
_cell.length_c   1.000
_cell.angle_alpha   90.00
_cell.angle_beta   90.00
_cell.angle_gamma   90.00
#
_symmetry.space_group_name_H-M   'P 1'
#
loop_
_entity.id
_entity.type
_entity.pdbx_description
1 polymer ?
#
loop_
_entity_poly.entity_id
_entity_poly.type
_entity_poly.pdbx_seq_one_letter_code
_entity_poly.pdbx_strand_id
1 'polypeptide(L)'
;MPRLVLGLCLGLPPALLFALTGWIAAGPVIGAIYGLSFAVAGCVTHTVGSRPGPLRVEARFRGTAGRFLRRFAVGVLIGVCLGLAWSLSAGVIALLAVVFGLAIGVHVWLDTPLEASRVSSPASVLRNDRAATLSFTLSFIVSLGLFYGMAFAFTKETRFLGVFHDHYDLALALAGGLASALLGRFLVRSPGSLAYGIAGVIIGGQVFSRASSTAQAVAAGVVFGLAVGLSVWIARAWGAYTFSRLWLASRKRIPLDLMGFLDDAHRRGVLRQVGEVYQFRHARLQERLAADPD
;
A
#
# COMPACT_ATOMS: atom_id res chain seq x y z
N MET A 1 -4.05 -19.61 10.88
CA MET A 1 -2.91 -18.86 11.45
C MET A 1 -3.41 -17.96 12.56
N PRO A 2 -2.68 -17.84 13.69
CA PRO A 2 -2.99 -16.84 14.71
C PRO A 2 -2.96 -15.44 14.09
N ARG A 3 -3.90 -14.55 14.46
CA ARG A 3 -3.97 -13.19 13.92
C ARG A 3 -2.66 -12.43 14.10
N LEU A 4 -1.97 -12.65 15.22
CA LEU A 4 -0.68 -12.04 15.53
C LEU A 4 0.45 -12.48 14.59
N VAL A 5 0.53 -13.78 14.26
CA VAL A 5 1.51 -14.29 13.29
C VAL A 5 1.26 -13.70 11.90
N LEU A 6 -0.02 -13.60 11.51
CA LEU A 6 -0.40 -12.98 10.25
C LEU A 6 -0.02 -11.48 10.21
N GLY A 7 -0.22 -10.77 11.33
CA GLY A 7 0.19 -9.38 11.46
C GLY A 7 1.69 -9.18 11.31
N LEU A 8 2.49 -10.01 11.96
CA LEU A 8 3.95 -9.97 11.86
C LEU A 8 4.44 -10.30 10.44
N CYS A 9 3.93 -11.38 9.84
CA CYS A 9 4.35 -11.79 8.50
C CYS A 9 4.06 -10.73 7.43
N LEU A 10 3.00 -9.94 7.61
CA LEU A 10 2.60 -8.90 6.66
C LEU A 10 3.21 -7.53 6.97
N GLY A 11 3.40 -7.19 8.24
CA GLY A 11 3.95 -5.90 8.68
C GLY A 11 5.48 -5.81 8.63
N LEU A 12 6.20 -6.91 8.84
CA LEU A 12 7.67 -6.92 8.89
C LEU A 12 8.33 -6.57 7.55
N PRO A 13 7.91 -7.11 6.39
CA PRO A 13 8.62 -6.83 5.14
C PRO A 13 8.64 -5.35 4.75
N PRO A 14 7.51 -4.59 4.80
CA PRO A 14 7.56 -3.15 4.60
C PRO A 14 8.40 -2.41 5.67
N ALA A 15 8.33 -2.85 6.93
CA ALA A 15 9.06 -2.23 8.02
C ALA A 15 10.58 -2.31 7.85
N LEU A 16 11.09 -3.42 7.29
CA LEU A 16 12.52 -3.55 6.97
C LEU A 16 12.96 -2.54 5.89
N LEU A 17 12.11 -2.27 4.90
CA LEU A 17 12.38 -1.25 3.89
C LEU A 17 12.30 0.16 4.47
N PHE A 18 11.37 0.43 5.38
CA PHE A 18 11.36 1.69 6.12
C PHE A 18 12.61 1.84 6.99
N ALA A 19 13.07 0.77 7.64
CA ALA A 19 14.31 0.78 8.42
C ALA A 19 15.52 1.11 7.54
N LEU A 20 15.60 0.48 6.37
CA LEU A 20 16.65 0.77 5.39
C LEU A 20 16.58 2.21 4.88
N THR A 21 15.37 2.76 4.70
CA THR A 21 15.20 4.18 4.33
C THR A 21 15.82 5.10 5.37
N GLY A 22 15.47 4.91 6.65
CA GLY A 22 16.01 5.72 7.75
C GLY A 22 17.52 5.53 7.90
N TRP A 23 18.02 4.31 7.68
CA TRP A 23 19.45 4.00 7.70
C TRP A 23 20.21 4.77 6.62
N ILE A 24 19.72 4.73 5.38
CA ILE A 24 20.34 5.46 4.26
C ILE A 24 20.27 6.97 4.50
N ALA A 25 19.16 7.45 5.07
CA ALA A 25 18.93 8.87 5.28
C ALA A 25 19.84 9.47 6.36
N ALA A 26 19.90 8.84 7.54
CA ALA A 26 20.52 9.45 8.72
C ALA A 26 21.14 8.42 9.69
N GLY A 27 21.43 7.21 9.21
CA GLY A 27 22.16 6.20 9.95
C GLY A 27 21.29 5.29 10.84
N PRO A 28 21.93 4.45 11.67
CA PRO A 28 21.30 3.31 12.32
C PRO A 28 20.16 3.68 13.28
N VAL A 29 20.28 4.81 13.99
CA VAL A 29 19.27 5.25 14.96
C VAL A 29 17.96 5.62 14.25
N ILE A 30 18.04 6.45 13.21
CA ILE A 30 16.85 6.82 12.42
C ILE A 30 16.28 5.59 11.69
N GLY A 31 17.14 4.69 11.21
CA GLY A 31 16.70 3.39 10.67
C GLY A 31 15.90 2.56 11.68
N ALA A 32 16.36 2.46 12.93
CA ALA A 32 15.63 1.74 13.97
C ALA A 32 14.28 2.41 14.29
N ILE A 33 14.24 3.75 14.37
CA ILE A 33 13.00 4.51 14.60
C ILE A 33 11.98 4.23 13.49
N TYR A 34 12.40 4.29 12.22
CA TYR A 34 11.53 4.02 11.08
C TYR A 34 11.03 2.58 11.08
N GLY A 35 11.95 1.63 11.26
CA GLY A 35 11.66 0.21 11.26
C GLY A 35 10.68 -0.20 12.35
N LEU A 36 10.94 0.19 13.60
CA LEU A 36 10.10 -0.16 14.74
C LEU A 36 8.71 0.48 14.63
N SER A 37 8.64 1.76 14.25
CA SER A 37 7.37 2.47 14.12
C SER A 37 6.46 1.82 13.08
N PHE A 38 6.98 1.50 11.89
CA PHE A 38 6.18 0.85 10.85
C PHE A 38 5.98 -0.65 11.08
N ALA A 39 6.87 -1.34 11.80
CA ALA A 39 6.64 -2.73 12.22
C ALA A 39 5.45 -2.84 13.16
N VAL A 40 5.40 -1.97 14.18
CA VAL A 40 4.26 -1.90 15.12
C VAL A 40 3.00 -1.48 14.37
N ALA A 41 3.07 -0.44 13.53
CA ALA A 41 1.90 0.02 12.78
C ALA A 41 1.35 -1.06 11.84
N GLY A 42 2.21 -1.74 11.08
CA GLY A 42 1.82 -2.83 10.18
C GLY A 42 1.23 -4.02 10.95
N CYS A 43 1.86 -4.42 12.07
CA CYS A 43 1.37 -5.52 12.91
C CYS A 43 -0.02 -5.20 13.49
N VAL A 44 -0.21 -4.04 14.11
CA VAL A 44 -1.50 -3.62 14.67
C VAL A 44 -2.56 -3.54 13.58
N THR A 45 -2.21 -2.96 12.43
CA THR A 45 -3.13 -2.78 11.30
C THR A 45 -3.63 -4.13 10.77
N HIS A 46 -2.75 -5.12 10.62
CA HIS A 46 -3.10 -6.44 10.07
C HIS A 46 -3.65 -7.43 11.11
N THR A 47 -3.47 -7.18 12.40
CA THR A 47 -4.08 -7.98 13.48
C THR A 47 -5.52 -7.57 13.78
N VAL A 48 -5.77 -6.26 13.83
CA VAL A 48 -7.07 -5.68 14.23
C VAL A 48 -7.94 -5.34 13.02
N GLY A 49 -7.32 -5.00 11.88
CA GLY A 49 -8.04 -4.49 10.72
C GLY A 49 -8.79 -5.55 9.91
N SER A 50 -9.98 -5.17 9.44
CA SER A 50 -10.73 -5.92 8.45
C SER A 50 -10.23 -5.53 7.05
N ARG A 51 -9.89 -6.54 6.24
CA ARG A 51 -9.35 -6.32 4.90
C ARG A 51 -10.41 -5.75 3.96
N PRO A 52 -10.04 -4.86 3.03
CA PRO A 52 -10.91 -4.50 1.91
C PRO A 52 -11.24 -5.75 1.07
N GLY A 53 -12.48 -5.86 0.59
CA GLY A 53 -12.85 -6.86 -0.41
C GLY A 53 -12.14 -6.64 -1.75
N PRO A 54 -12.19 -7.61 -2.68
CA PRO A 54 -11.55 -7.51 -3.99
C PRO A 54 -12.04 -6.27 -4.76
N LEU A 55 -11.10 -5.56 -5.39
CA LEU A 55 -11.40 -4.39 -6.20
C LEU A 55 -11.82 -4.84 -7.60
N ARG A 56 -13.10 -4.63 -7.91
CA ARG A 56 -13.61 -4.83 -9.27
C ARG A 56 -13.18 -3.64 -10.11
N VAL A 57 -12.46 -3.87 -11.19
CA VAL A 57 -11.97 -2.81 -12.07
C VAL A 57 -12.31 -3.14 -13.52
N GLU A 58 -13.05 -2.26 -14.19
CA GLU A 58 -13.24 -2.26 -15.64
C GLU A 58 -12.75 -0.92 -16.19
N ALA A 59 -11.83 -0.93 -17.16
CA ALA A 59 -11.34 0.28 -17.80
C ALA A 59 -12.44 0.92 -18.66
N ARG A 60 -13.09 1.98 -18.16
CA ARG A 60 -14.02 2.81 -18.93
C ARG A 60 -13.35 4.13 -19.32
N PHE A 61 -13.26 4.41 -20.62
CA PHE A 61 -12.64 5.64 -21.14
C PHE A 61 -13.65 6.75 -21.47
N ARG A 62 -14.95 6.46 -21.55
CA ARG A 62 -16.00 7.44 -21.89
C ARG A 62 -16.56 8.12 -20.64
N GLY A 63 -16.68 9.46 -20.67
CA GLY A 63 -17.28 10.25 -19.59
C GLY A 63 -16.42 10.39 -18.32
N THR A 64 -15.11 10.11 -18.42
CA THR A 64 -14.21 10.12 -17.26
C THR A 64 -13.52 11.46 -17.01
N ALA A 65 -13.58 12.41 -17.94
CA ALA A 65 -12.83 13.67 -17.88
C ALA A 65 -13.11 14.48 -16.59
N GLY A 66 -14.38 14.66 -16.20
CA GLY A 66 -14.72 15.38 -14.97
C GLY A 66 -14.26 14.68 -13.69
N ARG A 67 -14.37 13.35 -13.63
CA ARG A 67 -13.86 12.57 -12.49
C ARG A 67 -12.34 12.58 -12.42
N PHE A 68 -11.67 12.51 -13.58
CA PHE A 68 -10.22 12.65 -13.69
C PHE A 68 -9.79 14.00 -13.17
N LEU A 69 -10.41 15.09 -13.63
CA LEU A 69 -10.04 16.45 -13.23
C LEU A 69 -10.21 16.67 -11.72
N ARG A 70 -11.30 16.16 -11.13
CA ARG A 70 -11.50 16.21 -9.67
C ARG A 70 -10.41 15.44 -8.91
N ARG A 71 -10.05 14.23 -9.36
CA ARG A 71 -8.99 13.42 -8.74
C ARG A 71 -7.61 14.02 -8.91
N PHE A 72 -7.35 14.56 -10.09
CA PHE A 72 -6.13 15.29 -10.41
C PHE A 72 -5.99 16.52 -9.50
N ALA A 73 -7.06 17.30 -9.31
CA ALA A 73 -7.06 18.45 -8.41
C ALA A 73 -6.78 18.05 -6.95
N VAL A 74 -7.34 16.92 -6.49
CA VAL A 74 -7.02 16.36 -5.16
C VAL A 74 -5.53 15.98 -5.07
N GLY A 75 -4.99 15.34 -6.10
CA GLY A 75 -3.56 15.01 -6.16
C GLY A 75 -2.66 16.25 -6.18
N VAL A 76 -3.00 17.26 -6.96
CA VAL A 76 -2.32 18.57 -6.97
C VAL A 76 -2.31 19.17 -5.58
N LEU A 77 -3.47 19.22 -4.91
CA LEU A 77 -3.58 19.74 -3.56
C LEU A 77 -2.67 18.99 -2.58
N ILE A 78 -2.65 17.66 -2.64
CA ILE A 78 -1.77 16.83 -1.79
C ILE A 78 -0.30 17.15 -2.06
N GLY A 79 0.12 17.19 -3.34
CA GLY A 79 1.49 17.51 -3.71
C GLY A 79 1.92 18.91 -3.26
N VAL A 80 1.03 19.90 -3.38
CA VAL A 80 1.27 21.27 -2.89
C VAL A 80 1.39 21.30 -1.37
N CYS A 81 0.44 20.71 -0.64
CA CYS A 81 0.47 20.68 0.82
C CYS A 81 1.74 20.00 1.35
N LEU A 82 2.13 18.87 0.78
CA LEU A 82 3.36 18.16 1.15
C LEU A 82 4.61 19.00 0.86
N GLY A 83 4.66 19.63 -0.31
CA GLY A 83 5.80 20.46 -0.68
C GLY A 83 5.94 21.74 0.15
N LEU A 84 4.82 22.36 0.55
CA LEU A 84 4.80 23.49 1.48
C LEU A 84 5.19 23.07 2.90
N ALA A 85 4.68 21.92 3.38
CA ALA A 85 4.98 21.41 4.71
C ALA A 85 6.50 21.17 4.91
N TRP A 86 7.21 20.73 3.87
CA TRP A 86 8.67 20.54 3.89
C TRP A 86 9.48 21.73 3.35
N SER A 87 8.86 22.90 3.21
CA SER A 87 9.52 24.14 2.75
C SER A 87 10.32 23.97 1.44
N LEU A 88 9.78 23.21 0.49
CA LEU A 88 10.44 22.95 -0.80
C LEU A 88 10.38 24.17 -1.73
N SER A 89 11.26 24.20 -2.73
CA SER A 89 11.25 25.27 -3.73
C SER A 89 10.01 25.20 -4.62
N ALA A 90 9.57 26.33 -5.16
CA ALA A 90 8.38 26.40 -6.02
C ALA A 90 8.43 25.42 -7.21
N GLY A 91 9.62 25.21 -7.80
CA GLY A 91 9.81 24.24 -8.88
C GLY A 91 9.58 22.79 -8.45
N VAL A 92 10.05 22.42 -7.25
CA VAL A 92 9.82 21.08 -6.69
C VAL A 92 8.35 20.90 -6.29
N ILE A 93 7.71 21.93 -5.72
CA ILE A 93 6.28 21.91 -5.41
C ILE A 93 5.45 21.69 -6.67
N ALA A 94 5.76 22.41 -7.76
CA ALA A 94 5.07 22.24 -9.05
C ALA A 94 5.25 20.82 -9.61
N LEU A 95 6.46 20.26 -9.54
CA LEU A 95 6.73 18.88 -9.94
C LEU A 95 5.88 17.88 -9.13
N LEU A 96 5.87 18.00 -7.80
CA LEU A 96 5.09 17.13 -6.91
C LEU A 96 3.59 17.26 -7.17
N ALA A 97 3.09 18.48 -7.40
CA ALA A 97 1.70 18.71 -7.75
C ALA A 97 1.28 17.94 -9.01
N VAL A 98 2.10 17.98 -10.07
CA VAL A 98 1.86 17.23 -11.31
C VAL A 98 1.93 15.73 -11.06
N VAL A 99 2.95 15.25 -10.35
CA VAL A 99 3.16 13.82 -10.08
C VAL A 99 2.02 13.23 -9.26
N PHE A 100 1.60 13.88 -8.17
CA PHE A 100 0.47 13.43 -7.37
C PHE A 100 -0.86 13.59 -8.11
N GLY A 101 -1.02 14.68 -8.88
CA GLY A 101 -2.17 14.90 -9.74
C GLY A 101 -2.36 13.76 -10.73
N LEU A 102 -1.31 13.37 -11.45
CA LEU A 102 -1.35 12.25 -12.38
C LEU A 102 -1.53 10.91 -11.65
N ALA A 103 -0.81 10.68 -10.55
CA ALA A 103 -0.90 9.44 -9.77
C ALA A 103 -2.34 9.15 -9.30
N ILE A 104 -3.04 10.16 -8.78
CA ILE A 104 -4.42 10.01 -8.29
C ILE A 104 -5.44 10.14 -9.45
N GLY A 105 -5.17 11.00 -10.43
CA GLY A 105 -6.03 11.21 -11.59
C GLY A 105 -6.20 9.94 -12.42
N VAL A 106 -5.10 9.23 -12.70
CA VAL A 106 -5.10 7.97 -13.48
C VAL A 106 -5.95 6.87 -12.82
N HIS A 107 -6.10 6.90 -11.48
CA HIS A 107 -6.94 5.93 -10.79
C HIS A 107 -8.43 6.01 -11.18
N VAL A 108 -8.89 7.06 -11.87
CA VAL A 108 -10.26 7.11 -12.40
C VAL A 108 -10.57 5.99 -13.37
N TRP A 109 -9.56 5.51 -14.10
CA TRP A 109 -9.69 4.40 -15.03
C TRP A 109 -9.61 3.04 -14.32
N LEU A 110 -9.39 3.05 -13.00
CA LEU A 110 -9.39 1.87 -12.13
C LEU A 110 -10.66 1.76 -11.26
N ASP A 111 -11.70 2.58 -11.51
CA ASP A 111 -12.91 2.61 -10.69
C ASP A 111 -13.89 1.45 -10.91
N THR A 112 -14.66 1.16 -9.85
CA THR A 112 -15.58 0.04 -9.68
C THR A 112 -16.79 0.08 -10.62
N PRO A 113 -17.14 -1.02 -11.33
CA PRO A 113 -18.38 -1.09 -12.09
C PRO A 113 -19.60 -1.13 -11.14
N LEU A 114 -20.61 -0.30 -11.44
CA LEU A 114 -21.92 -0.29 -10.77
C LEU A 114 -22.91 -1.32 -11.37
N GLU A 115 -22.50 -2.12 -12.36
CA GLU A 115 -23.38 -3.11 -13.00
C GLU A 115 -23.10 -4.51 -12.46
N ALA A 116 -23.92 -4.91 -11.47
CA ALA A 116 -23.96 -6.23 -10.85
C ALA A 116 -24.51 -7.34 -11.79
N SER A 117 -24.72 -7.06 -13.08
CA SER A 117 -25.44 -7.94 -14.01
C SER A 117 -24.55 -8.70 -15.01
N ARG A 118 -23.23 -8.49 -15.05
CA ARG A 118 -22.32 -9.27 -15.90
C ARG A 118 -21.78 -10.49 -15.17
N VAL A 119 -22.03 -11.68 -15.73
CA VAL A 119 -21.47 -12.96 -15.28
C VAL A 119 -19.94 -12.88 -15.31
N SER A 120 -19.34 -12.61 -14.15
CA SER A 120 -17.89 -12.47 -13.99
C SER A 120 -17.30 -13.81 -13.58
N SER A 121 -16.32 -14.32 -14.32
CA SER A 121 -15.62 -15.56 -13.94
C SER A 121 -14.58 -15.30 -12.85
N PRO A 122 -14.30 -16.27 -11.96
CA PRO A 122 -13.28 -16.12 -10.91
C PRO A 122 -11.92 -15.66 -11.46
N ALA A 123 -11.53 -16.14 -12.64
CA ALA A 123 -10.28 -15.74 -13.31
C ALA A 123 -10.28 -14.28 -13.76
N SER A 124 -11.42 -13.77 -14.26
CA SER A 124 -11.55 -12.36 -14.66
C SER A 124 -11.47 -11.41 -13.47
N VAL A 125 -12.06 -11.78 -12.33
CA VAL A 125 -11.98 -11.03 -11.07
C VAL A 125 -10.52 -10.95 -10.60
N LEU A 126 -9.80 -12.08 -10.60
CA LEU A 126 -8.40 -12.12 -10.18
C LEU A 126 -7.50 -11.28 -11.09
N ARG A 127 -7.73 -11.31 -12.41
CA ARG A 127 -6.95 -10.53 -13.38
C ARG A 127 -7.18 -9.02 -13.20
N ASN A 128 -8.43 -8.62 -12.98
CA ASN A 128 -8.80 -7.21 -12.77
C ASN A 128 -8.24 -6.69 -11.44
N ASP A 129 -8.38 -7.47 -10.35
CA ASP A 129 -7.83 -7.11 -9.03
C ASP A 129 -6.29 -7.05 -9.05
N ARG A 130 -5.63 -7.94 -9.81
CA ARG A 130 -4.16 -7.88 -10.05
C ARG A 130 -3.77 -6.58 -10.75
N ALA A 131 -4.43 -6.24 -11.85
CA ALA A 131 -4.11 -5.03 -12.60
C ALA A 131 -4.29 -3.77 -11.73
N ALA A 132 -5.41 -3.69 -11.00
CA ALA A 132 -5.69 -2.62 -10.06
C ALA A 132 -4.61 -2.51 -8.97
N THR A 133 -4.29 -3.64 -8.33
CA THR A 133 -3.30 -3.70 -7.26
C THR A 133 -1.94 -3.22 -7.75
N LEU A 134 -1.49 -3.65 -8.93
CA LEU A 134 -0.22 -3.21 -9.51
C LEU A 134 -0.22 -1.74 -9.87
N SER A 135 -1.30 -1.22 -10.45
CA SER A 135 -1.41 0.20 -10.79
C SER A 135 -1.38 1.07 -9.53
N PHE A 136 -2.15 0.75 -8.49
CA PHE A 136 -2.09 1.48 -7.21
C PHE A 136 -0.69 1.42 -6.62
N THR A 137 -0.11 0.22 -6.53
CA THR A 137 1.23 0.00 -5.97
C THR A 137 2.27 0.87 -6.69
N LEU A 138 2.30 0.85 -8.02
CA LEU A 138 3.24 1.63 -8.82
C LEU A 138 3.03 3.14 -8.64
N SER A 139 1.78 3.62 -8.63
CA SER A 139 1.47 5.03 -8.38
C SER A 139 2.00 5.51 -7.03
N PHE A 140 1.84 4.71 -5.97
CA PHE A 140 2.35 5.04 -4.64
C PHE A 140 3.87 4.96 -4.55
N ILE A 141 4.51 3.97 -5.19
CA ILE A 141 5.98 3.88 -5.26
C ILE A 141 6.57 5.14 -5.88
N VAL A 142 6.05 5.55 -7.03
CA VAL A 142 6.57 6.71 -7.77
C VAL A 142 6.28 8.01 -7.02
N SER A 143 5.04 8.25 -6.60
CA SER A 143 4.66 9.52 -5.98
C SER A 143 5.32 9.74 -4.61
N LEU A 144 5.21 8.79 -3.69
CA LEU A 144 5.77 8.93 -2.35
C LEU A 144 7.28 8.73 -2.31
N GLY A 145 7.83 7.88 -3.18
CA GLY A 145 9.28 7.73 -3.31
C GLY A 145 9.94 9.01 -3.85
N LEU A 146 9.35 9.61 -4.90
CA LEU A 146 9.82 10.90 -5.42
C LEU A 146 9.67 12.00 -4.38
N PHE A 147 8.53 12.09 -3.69
CA PHE A 147 8.33 13.05 -2.61
C PHE A 147 9.41 12.93 -1.54
N TYR A 148 9.64 11.72 -1.00
CA TYR A 148 10.65 11.52 0.04
C TYR A 148 12.06 11.88 -0.44
N GLY A 149 12.44 11.45 -1.65
CA GLY A 149 13.74 11.78 -2.23
C GLY A 149 13.93 13.28 -2.45
N MET A 150 12.91 13.97 -2.96
CA MET A 150 12.94 15.42 -3.17
C MET A 150 12.96 16.18 -1.85
N ALA A 151 12.17 15.76 -0.87
CA ALA A 151 12.21 16.33 0.47
C ALA A 151 13.60 16.15 1.08
N PHE A 152 14.15 14.94 1.06
CA PHE A 152 15.45 14.69 1.65
C PHE A 152 16.61 15.43 0.94
N ALA A 153 16.50 15.69 -0.37
CA ALA A 153 17.51 16.44 -1.13
C ALA A 153 17.41 17.96 -0.96
N PHE A 154 16.19 18.51 -0.92
CA PHE A 154 15.94 19.94 -1.12
C PHE A 154 15.20 20.63 0.04
N THR A 155 14.87 19.91 1.11
CA THR A 155 14.30 20.53 2.32
C THR A 155 15.28 21.57 2.84
N LYS A 156 14.79 22.80 2.98
CA LYS A 156 15.51 23.83 3.71
C LYS A 156 15.51 23.41 5.17
N GLU A 157 16.61 23.55 5.89
CA GLU A 157 16.72 23.22 7.33
C GLU A 157 15.95 24.22 8.22
N THR A 158 14.77 24.65 7.75
CA THR A 158 13.84 25.52 8.44
C THR A 158 13.16 24.73 9.55
N ARG A 159 13.32 25.22 10.78
CA ARG A 159 12.67 24.69 11.97
C ARG A 159 11.43 25.53 12.25
N PHE A 160 10.29 24.89 12.40
CA PHE A 160 9.02 25.54 12.74
C PHE A 160 8.78 25.48 14.24
N LEU A 161 8.74 24.28 14.81
CA LEU A 161 8.41 24.01 16.21
C LEU A 161 9.36 22.95 16.78
N GLY A 162 10.62 23.33 16.97
CA GLY A 162 11.67 22.45 17.48
C GLY A 162 11.46 22.04 18.94
N VAL A 163 11.60 20.74 19.22
CA VAL A 163 11.57 20.10 20.53
C VAL A 163 12.79 19.17 20.64
N PHE A 164 13.23 18.84 21.86
CA PHE A 164 14.40 18.00 22.12
C PHE A 164 15.70 18.53 21.50
N HIS A 165 16.10 19.76 21.85
CA HIS A 165 17.29 20.42 21.30
C HIS A 165 17.26 20.46 19.75
N ASP A 166 16.09 20.73 19.17
CA ASP A 166 15.85 20.81 17.72
C ASP A 166 16.06 19.52 16.91
N HIS A 167 16.12 18.35 17.56
CA HIS A 167 16.15 17.06 16.86
C HIS A 167 14.76 16.62 16.37
N TYR A 168 13.70 17.27 16.84
CA TYR A 168 12.33 16.93 16.50
C TYR A 168 11.48 18.16 16.21
N ASP A 169 10.81 18.21 15.05
CA ASP A 169 9.91 19.31 14.67
C ASP A 169 8.44 18.87 14.75
N LEU A 170 7.66 19.55 15.60
CA LEU A 170 6.27 19.20 15.82
C LEU A 170 5.37 19.49 14.61
N ALA A 171 5.66 20.51 13.81
CA ALA A 171 4.89 20.83 12.62
C ALA A 171 5.07 19.74 11.55
N LEU A 172 6.31 19.30 11.33
CA LEU A 172 6.61 18.19 10.43
C LEU A 172 6.06 16.86 10.95
N ALA A 173 6.06 16.65 12.28
CA ALA A 173 5.43 15.50 12.89
C ALA A 173 3.93 15.44 12.62
N LEU A 174 3.21 16.55 12.77
CA LEU A 174 1.77 16.61 12.49
C LEU A 174 1.48 16.41 11.00
N ALA A 175 2.28 17.00 10.10
CA ALA A 175 2.14 16.82 8.66
C ALA A 175 2.39 15.37 8.25
N GLY A 176 3.48 14.76 8.74
CA GLY A 176 3.83 13.36 8.50
C GLY A 176 2.78 12.40 9.05
N GLY A 177 2.28 12.66 10.26
CA GLY A 177 1.21 11.91 10.90
C GLY A 177 -0.12 11.98 10.15
N LEU A 178 -0.50 13.15 9.63
CA LEU A 178 -1.70 13.29 8.82
C LEU A 178 -1.56 12.53 7.48
N ALA A 179 -0.42 12.69 6.80
CA ALA A 179 -0.16 12.01 5.53
C ALA A 179 -0.17 10.49 5.69
N SER A 180 0.48 9.96 6.73
CA SER A 180 0.50 8.53 7.02
C SER A 180 -0.85 8.02 7.53
N ALA A 181 -1.64 8.82 8.25
CA ALA A 181 -2.99 8.47 8.65
C ALA A 181 -3.91 8.30 7.44
N LEU A 182 -3.83 9.22 6.47
CA LEU A 182 -4.56 9.11 5.21
C LEU A 182 -4.16 7.86 4.42
N LEU A 183 -2.86 7.56 4.36
CA LEU A 183 -2.34 6.31 3.78
C LEU A 183 -2.89 5.08 4.53
N GLY A 184 -2.79 5.05 5.86
CA GLY A 184 -3.29 3.96 6.70
C GLY A 184 -4.80 3.73 6.55
N ARG A 185 -5.57 4.82 6.43
CA ARG A 185 -7.01 4.78 6.13
C ARG A 185 -7.27 4.15 4.76
N PHE A 186 -6.45 4.47 3.76
CA PHE A 186 -6.51 3.86 2.44
C PHE A 186 -6.16 2.37 2.47
N LEU A 187 -5.19 1.96 3.30
CA LEU A 187 -4.77 0.56 3.44
C LEU A 187 -5.85 -0.30 4.09
N VAL A 188 -6.25 0.00 5.34
CA VAL A 188 -7.12 -0.87 6.18
C VAL A 188 -8.15 -0.07 7.00
N ARG A 189 -8.73 1.00 6.43
CA ARG A 189 -9.77 1.84 7.07
C ARG A 189 -9.35 2.35 8.46
N SER A 190 -10.22 2.30 9.48
CA SER A 190 -10.01 2.95 10.77
C SER A 190 -8.77 2.51 11.56
N PRO A 191 -8.48 1.21 11.76
CA PRO A 191 -7.30 0.80 12.55
C PRO A 191 -6.00 1.16 11.84
N GLY A 192 -5.96 1.10 10.51
CA GLY A 192 -4.80 1.53 9.73
C GLY A 192 -4.52 3.03 9.88
N SER A 193 -5.57 3.86 9.88
CA SER A 193 -5.42 5.33 10.01
C SER A 193 -4.72 5.74 11.30
N LEU A 194 -5.09 5.14 12.43
CA LEU A 194 -4.50 5.46 13.73
C LEU A 194 -3.07 4.95 13.83
N ALA A 195 -2.85 3.67 13.49
CA ALA A 195 -1.55 3.02 13.62
C ALA A 195 -0.49 3.68 12.73
N TYR A 196 -0.80 3.91 11.45
CA TYR A 196 0.12 4.62 10.55
C TYR A 196 0.21 6.10 10.90
N GLY A 197 -0.86 6.73 11.37
CA GLY A 197 -0.84 8.11 11.87
C GLY A 197 0.20 8.32 12.95
N ILE A 198 0.18 7.47 14.00
CA ILE A 198 1.17 7.51 15.09
C ILE A 198 2.59 7.28 14.55
N ALA A 199 2.79 6.29 13.68
CA ALA A 199 4.10 6.05 13.07
C ALA A 199 4.60 7.25 12.26
N GLY A 200 3.72 7.93 11.52
CA GLY A 200 4.08 9.12 10.76
C GLY A 200 4.31 10.36 11.62
N VAL A 201 3.70 10.47 12.81
CA VAL A 201 4.07 11.50 13.79
C VAL A 201 5.52 11.28 14.21
N ILE A 202 5.84 10.08 14.69
CA ILE A 202 7.18 9.72 15.19
C ILE A 202 8.26 9.96 14.13
N ILE A 203 7.96 9.63 12.87
CA ILE A 203 8.93 9.71 11.77
C ILE A 203 8.97 11.10 11.14
N GLY A 204 7.81 11.72 10.92
CA GLY A 204 7.70 13.00 10.22
C GLY A 204 8.41 14.13 10.95
N GLY A 205 8.47 14.07 12.28
CA GLY A 205 9.16 15.08 13.07
C GLY A 205 10.67 14.93 13.14
N GLN A 206 11.27 13.83 12.67
CA GLN A 206 12.71 13.61 12.81
C GLN A 206 13.49 14.64 11.97
N VAL A 207 14.30 15.47 12.64
CA VAL A 207 15.16 16.46 11.99
C VAL A 207 16.56 15.87 11.85
N PHE A 208 17.03 15.74 10.61
CA PHE A 208 18.38 15.30 10.29
C PHE A 208 18.91 16.05 9.07
N SER A 209 20.22 16.02 8.85
CA SER A 209 20.87 16.77 7.78
C SER A 209 20.35 16.33 6.42
N ARG A 210 20.20 17.29 5.50
CA ARG A 210 19.84 17.00 4.10
C ARG A 210 20.83 16.02 3.45
N ALA A 211 20.40 15.36 2.37
CA ALA A 211 21.22 14.39 1.67
C ALA A 211 22.58 14.96 1.24
N SER A 212 23.64 14.23 1.54
CA SER A 212 25.02 14.60 1.18
C SER A 212 25.30 14.47 -0.32
N SER A 213 24.53 13.63 -1.01
CA SER A 213 24.65 13.38 -2.45
C SER A 213 23.30 13.07 -3.08
N THR A 214 23.18 13.33 -4.39
CA THR A 214 22.00 12.96 -5.18
C THR A 214 21.74 11.46 -5.15
N ALA A 215 22.79 10.64 -5.17
CA ALA A 215 22.67 9.17 -5.10
C ALA A 215 22.03 8.71 -3.79
N GLN A 216 22.42 9.30 -2.66
CA GLN A 216 21.81 9.02 -1.35
C GLN A 216 20.33 9.40 -1.33
N ALA A 217 19.97 10.57 -1.87
CA ALA A 217 18.58 11.02 -1.95
C ALA A 217 17.71 10.10 -2.80
N VAL A 218 18.21 9.70 -3.97
CA VAL A 218 17.52 8.78 -4.88
C VAL A 218 17.39 7.40 -4.23
N ALA A 219 18.45 6.87 -3.63
CA ALA A 219 18.41 5.57 -2.96
C ALA A 219 17.37 5.55 -1.82
N ALA A 220 17.39 6.56 -0.95
CA ALA A 220 16.41 6.66 0.13
C ALA A 220 14.97 6.81 -0.41
N GLY A 221 14.76 7.64 -1.43
CA GLY A 221 13.46 7.82 -2.08
C GLY A 221 12.92 6.53 -2.72
N VAL A 222 13.78 5.79 -3.44
CA VAL A 222 13.39 4.50 -4.05
C VAL A 222 13.02 3.48 -2.98
N VAL A 223 13.84 3.33 -1.94
CA VAL A 223 13.58 2.37 -0.85
C VAL A 223 12.30 2.75 -0.10
N PHE A 224 12.06 4.04 0.16
CA PHE A 224 10.83 4.52 0.78
C PHE A 224 9.60 4.24 -0.09
N GLY A 225 9.69 4.54 -1.39
CA GLY A 225 8.64 4.25 -2.35
C GLY A 225 8.29 2.75 -2.37
N LEU A 226 9.30 1.89 -2.39
CA LEU A 226 9.12 0.43 -2.31
C LEU A 226 8.49 -0.01 -0.98
N ALA A 227 8.86 0.59 0.14
CA ALA A 227 8.27 0.30 1.45
C ALA A 227 6.77 0.61 1.47
N VAL A 228 6.37 1.78 0.95
CA VAL A 228 4.96 2.15 0.84
C VAL A 228 4.24 1.28 -0.19
N GLY A 229 4.85 1.04 -1.35
CA GLY A 229 4.31 0.18 -2.39
C GLY A 229 4.02 -1.23 -1.89
N LEU A 230 4.96 -1.82 -1.14
CA LEU A 230 4.77 -3.13 -0.54
C LEU A 230 3.64 -3.14 0.50
N SER A 231 3.52 -2.08 1.30
CA SER A 231 2.39 -1.90 2.24
C SER A 231 1.05 -1.86 1.49
N VAL A 232 0.98 -1.12 0.37
CA VAL A 232 -0.21 -1.05 -0.49
C VAL A 232 -0.52 -2.40 -1.09
N TRP A 233 0.48 -3.08 -1.66
CA TRP A 233 0.34 -4.39 -2.29
C TRP A 233 -0.24 -5.43 -1.31
N ILE A 234 0.34 -5.53 -0.10
CA ILE A 234 -0.09 -6.45 0.95
C ILE A 234 -1.51 -6.15 1.44
N ALA A 235 -1.90 -4.88 1.49
CA ALA A 235 -3.23 -4.47 1.94
C ALA A 235 -4.34 -4.74 0.90
N ARG A 236 -4.00 -5.12 -0.34
CA ARG A 236 -4.98 -5.48 -1.39
C ARG A 236 -5.28 -6.98 -1.40
N ALA A 237 -6.45 -7.35 -1.93
CA ALA A 237 -6.92 -8.73 -1.98
C ALA A 237 -5.98 -9.63 -2.79
N TRP A 238 -5.51 -9.18 -3.96
CA TRP A 238 -4.54 -9.92 -4.77
C TRP A 238 -3.21 -10.16 -4.04
N GLY A 239 -2.65 -9.14 -3.40
CA GLY A 239 -1.37 -9.30 -2.68
C GLY A 239 -1.49 -10.26 -1.50
N ALA A 240 -2.56 -10.14 -0.71
CA ALA A 240 -2.85 -11.07 0.37
C ALA A 240 -3.11 -12.51 -0.12
N TYR A 241 -3.80 -12.66 -1.25
CA TYR A 241 -4.02 -13.95 -1.91
C TYR A 241 -2.70 -14.57 -2.37
N THR A 242 -1.86 -13.81 -3.09
CA THR A 242 -0.54 -14.26 -3.54
C THR A 242 0.36 -14.63 -2.38
N PHE A 243 0.36 -13.85 -1.30
CA PHE A 243 1.13 -14.15 -0.10
C PHE A 243 0.65 -15.44 0.57
N SER A 244 -0.66 -15.58 0.76
CA SER A 244 -1.26 -16.79 1.34
C SER A 244 -0.99 -18.01 0.47
N ARG A 245 -1.06 -17.85 -0.85
CA ARG A 245 -0.77 -18.91 -1.83
C ARG A 245 0.69 -19.35 -1.76
N LEU A 246 1.63 -18.40 -1.76
CA LEU A 246 3.06 -18.69 -1.65
C LEU A 246 3.37 -19.40 -0.32
N TRP A 247 2.77 -18.94 0.78
CA TRP A 247 2.93 -19.56 2.09
C TRP A 247 2.40 -21.01 2.14
N LEU A 248 1.21 -21.25 1.61
CA LEU A 248 0.63 -22.61 1.63
C LEU A 248 1.33 -23.54 0.63
N ALA A 249 1.78 -23.01 -0.50
CA ALA A 249 2.56 -23.76 -1.48
C ALA A 249 3.95 -24.12 -0.94
N SER A 250 4.62 -23.24 -0.20
CA SER A 250 5.89 -23.56 0.46
C SER A 250 5.73 -24.65 1.53
N ARG A 251 4.53 -24.78 2.11
CA ARG A 251 4.15 -25.89 3.00
C ARG A 251 3.67 -27.14 2.26
N LYS A 252 3.74 -27.17 0.91
CA LYS A 252 3.24 -28.25 0.04
C LYS A 252 1.76 -28.61 0.26
N ARG A 253 0.96 -27.68 0.80
CA ARG A 253 -0.46 -27.91 1.11
C ARG A 253 -1.39 -27.57 -0.05
N ILE A 254 -0.93 -26.81 -1.04
CA ILE A 254 -1.70 -26.46 -2.23
C ILE A 254 -0.82 -26.49 -3.49
N PRO A 255 -1.39 -26.73 -4.68
CA PRO A 255 -0.68 -26.63 -5.95
C PRO A 255 -0.29 -25.18 -6.26
N LEU A 256 0.86 -25.00 -6.93
CA LEU A 256 1.39 -23.68 -7.32
C LEU A 256 0.46 -22.94 -8.30
N ASP A 257 -0.15 -23.67 -9.24
CA ASP A 257 -1.20 -23.16 -10.12
C ASP A 257 -2.59 -23.52 -9.58
N LEU A 258 -2.94 -22.94 -8.44
CA LEU A 258 -4.24 -23.13 -7.81
C LEU A 258 -5.40 -22.80 -8.77
N MET A 259 -5.27 -21.78 -9.61
CA MET A 259 -6.34 -21.40 -10.55
C MET A 259 -6.49 -22.41 -11.68
N GLY A 260 -5.39 -22.91 -12.25
CA GLY A 260 -5.43 -24.00 -13.23
C GLY A 260 -6.01 -25.29 -12.65
N PHE A 261 -5.66 -25.64 -11.41
CA PHE A 261 -6.24 -26.78 -10.71
C PHE A 261 -7.76 -26.64 -10.50
N LEU A 262 -8.22 -25.47 -10.04
CA LEU A 262 -9.66 -25.21 -9.82
C LEU A 262 -10.43 -25.21 -11.15
N ASP A 263 -9.84 -24.66 -12.21
CA ASP A 263 -10.41 -24.64 -13.55
C ASP A 263 -10.49 -26.07 -14.15
N ASP A 264 -9.48 -26.90 -13.90
CA ASP A 264 -9.50 -28.31 -14.32
C ASP A 264 -10.54 -29.13 -13.54
N ALA A 265 -10.65 -28.91 -12.23
CA ALA A 265 -11.70 -29.52 -11.41
C ALA A 265 -13.11 -29.06 -11.81
N HIS A 266 -13.25 -27.82 -12.29
CA HIS A 266 -14.48 -27.32 -12.89
C HIS A 266 -14.78 -28.02 -14.22
N ARG A 267 -13.81 -28.12 -15.14
CA ARG A 267 -13.96 -28.87 -16.40
C ARG A 267 -14.33 -30.34 -16.20
N ARG A 268 -13.79 -30.97 -15.17
CA ARG A 268 -14.10 -32.37 -14.79
C ARG A 268 -15.42 -32.51 -14.02
N GLY A 269 -16.16 -31.41 -13.79
CA GLY A 269 -17.48 -31.42 -13.17
C GLY A 269 -17.51 -31.61 -11.65
N VAL A 270 -16.35 -31.62 -10.99
CA VAL A 270 -16.21 -31.71 -9.52
C VAL A 270 -16.66 -30.39 -8.86
N LEU A 271 -16.27 -29.27 -9.48
CA LEU A 271 -16.65 -27.92 -9.07
C LEU A 271 -17.68 -27.34 -10.04
N ARG A 272 -18.66 -26.62 -9.50
CA ARG A 272 -19.54 -25.72 -10.27
C ARG A 272 -19.15 -24.28 -9.98
N GLN A 273 -19.28 -23.43 -10.99
CA GLN A 273 -19.12 -22.00 -10.82
C GLN A 273 -20.46 -21.38 -10.42
N VAL A 274 -20.50 -20.64 -9.31
CA VAL A 274 -21.66 -19.86 -8.88
C VAL A 274 -21.21 -18.40 -8.79
N GLY A 275 -21.45 -17.63 -9.85
CA GLY A 275 -20.92 -16.27 -9.98
C GLY A 275 -19.39 -16.24 -9.96
N GLU A 276 -18.82 -15.60 -8.95
CA GLU A 276 -17.38 -15.35 -8.79
C GLU A 276 -16.63 -16.40 -7.97
N VAL A 277 -17.32 -17.44 -7.49
CA VAL A 277 -16.75 -18.49 -6.65
C VAL A 277 -16.91 -19.88 -7.26
N TYR A 278 -15.91 -20.73 -7.03
CA TYR A 278 -16.03 -22.16 -7.26
C TYR A 278 -16.65 -22.82 -6.03
N GLN A 279 -17.70 -23.61 -6.24
CA GLN A 279 -18.34 -24.42 -5.19
C GLN A 279 -18.32 -25.89 -5.60
N PHE A 280 -18.26 -26.81 -4.64
CA PHE A 280 -18.43 -28.22 -4.94
C PHE A 280 -19.83 -28.48 -5.50
N ARG A 281 -19.91 -29.30 -6.56
CA ARG A 281 -21.20 -29.68 -7.13
C ARG A 281 -22.02 -30.54 -6.17
N HIS A 282 -21.34 -31.32 -5.33
CA HIS A 282 -21.94 -32.26 -4.38
C HIS A 282 -21.57 -31.92 -2.94
N ALA A 283 -22.57 -31.60 -2.11
CA ALA A 283 -22.37 -31.30 -0.69
C ALA A 283 -21.74 -32.47 0.08
N ARG A 284 -22.10 -33.72 -0.25
CA ARG A 284 -21.53 -34.92 0.38
C ARG A 284 -20.02 -35.06 0.17
N LEU A 285 -19.51 -34.63 -0.99
CA LEU A 285 -18.07 -34.63 -1.26
C LEU A 285 -17.35 -33.58 -0.40
N GLN A 286 -17.96 -32.41 -0.24
CA GLN A 286 -17.45 -31.36 0.64
C GLN A 286 -17.46 -31.82 2.11
N GLU A 287 -18.54 -32.45 2.57
CA GLU A 287 -18.65 -32.98 3.94
C GLU A 287 -17.61 -34.07 4.21
N ARG A 288 -17.38 -34.97 3.25
CA ARG A 288 -16.36 -36.03 3.41
C ARG A 288 -14.93 -35.48 3.46
N LEU A 289 -14.60 -34.51 2.62
CA LEU A 289 -13.29 -33.85 2.62
C LEU A 289 -13.08 -32.92 3.82
N ALA A 290 -14.15 -32.35 4.37
CA ALA A 290 -14.08 -31.54 5.59
C ALA A 290 -13.98 -32.39 6.86
N ALA A 291 -14.49 -33.62 6.82
CA ALA A 291 -14.44 -34.59 7.92
C ALA A 291 -13.10 -35.34 8.02
N ASP A 292 -12.21 -35.22 7.02
CA ASP A 292 -10.89 -35.87 6.99
C ASP A 292 -9.78 -34.80 7.01
N PRO A 293 -9.43 -34.26 8.19
CA PRO A 293 -8.46 -33.20 8.33
C PRO A 293 -7.06 -33.79 8.51
N ASP A 294 -6.44 -34.27 7.43
CA ASP A 294 -5.00 -34.57 7.42
C ASP A 294 -4.14 -33.28 7.43
#